data_AF-A0A919FWM3-F1
#
_entry.id   AF-A0A919FWM3-F1
#
_cell.length_a   1.000
_cell.length_b   1.000
_cell.length_c   1.000
_cell.angle_alpha   90.00
_cell.angle_beta   90.00
_cell.angle_gamma   90.00
#
_symmetry.space_group_name_H-M   'P 1'
#
loop_
_entity.id
_entity.type
_entity.pdbx_description
1 polymer ?
#
loop_
_entity_poly.entity_id
_entity_poly.type
_entity_poly.pdbx_seq_one_letter_code
_entity_poly.pdbx_strand_id
1 'polypeptide(L)'
;MRASGVVLLVLIFGHLFVNLMVGEGVHAIDFAFVGGKWSNPLWQVWDLLMLWLAMIHGTNGVRTIINDYATRDLTRGILKGLLYLAFTVVVVLGTLVIFTFDACPPDAPAELLASFCTA
;
A
#
# COMPACT_ATOMS: atom_id res chain seq x y z
N MET A 1 6.41 -14.23 -7.95
CA MET A 1 6.34 -13.74 -9.34
C MET A 1 5.07 -14.20 -10.04
N ARG A 2 4.91 -15.48 -10.41
CA ARG A 2 3.71 -15.92 -11.16
C ARG A 2 2.40 -15.87 -10.36
N ALA A 3 2.32 -16.63 -9.26
CA ALA A 3 1.13 -16.67 -8.42
C ALA A 3 0.77 -15.29 -7.85
N SER A 4 1.75 -14.58 -7.30
CA SER A 4 1.54 -13.21 -6.81
C SER A 4 1.09 -12.25 -7.91
N GLY A 5 1.59 -12.39 -9.15
CA GLY A 5 1.16 -11.57 -10.27
C GLY A 5 -0.31 -11.74 -10.62
N VAL A 6 -0.80 -12.99 -10.66
CA VAL A 6 -2.23 -13.27 -10.94
C VAL A 6 -3.13 -12.67 -9.86
N VAL A 7 -2.79 -12.87 -8.58
CA VAL A 7 -3.56 -12.29 -7.47
C VAL A 7 -3.52 -10.76 -7.49
N LEU A 8 -2.36 -10.18 -7.79
CA LEU A 8 -2.18 -8.72 -7.85
C LEU A 8 -2.99 -8.08 -8.97
N LEU A 9 -3.32 -8.77 -10.07
CA LEU A 9 -4.23 -8.21 -11.08
C LEU A 9 -5.56 -7.84 -10.43
N VAL A 10 -6.16 -8.76 -9.67
CA VAL A 10 -7.45 -8.50 -9.00
C VAL A 10 -7.29 -7.40 -7.95
N LEU A 11 -6.27 -7.50 -7.09
CA LEU A 11 -6.06 -6.54 -6.00
C LEU A 11 -5.82 -5.12 -6.50
N ILE A 12 -4.90 -4.95 -7.44
CA ILE A 12 -4.51 -3.64 -7.97
C ILE A 12 -5.64 -3.05 -8.81
N PHE A 13 -6.26 -3.81 -9.71
CA PHE A 13 -7.35 -3.25 -10.53
C PHE A 13 -8.59 -2.93 -9.69
N GLY A 14 -8.93 -3.75 -8.68
CA GLY A 14 -9.99 -3.40 -7.74
C GLY A 14 -9.67 -2.12 -6.95
N HIS A 15 -8.43 -1.99 -6.46
CA HIS A 15 -7.98 -0.77 -5.79
C HIS A 15 -8.05 0.44 -6.73
N LEU A 16 -7.48 0.38 -7.93
CA LEU A 16 -7.52 1.48 -8.89
C LEU A 16 -8.96 1.83 -9.30
N PHE A 17 -9.80 0.84 -9.56
CA PHE A 17 -11.19 1.07 -9.97
C PHE A 17 -11.98 1.83 -8.90
N VAL A 18 -11.89 1.40 -7.63
CA VAL A 18 -12.62 2.04 -6.52
C VAL A 18 -12.13 3.47 -6.29
N ASN A 19 -10.83 3.72 -6.40
CA ASN A 19 -10.27 5.05 -6.13
C ASN A 19 -10.34 6.00 -7.34
N LEU A 20 -10.42 5.50 -8.58
CA LEU A 20 -10.40 6.33 -9.79
C LEU A 20 -11.76 6.47 -10.47
N MET A 21 -12.60 5.43 -10.44
CA MET A 21 -13.80 5.34 -11.30
C MET A 21 -15.13 5.42 -10.54
N VAL A 22 -15.13 5.21 -9.23
CA VAL A 22 -16.34 5.22 -8.40
C VAL A 22 -16.50 6.59 -7.73
N GLY A 23 -17.74 7.05 -7.55
CA GLY A 23 -18.03 8.33 -6.89
C GLY A 23 -17.45 9.51 -7.67
N GLU A 24 -16.71 10.37 -6.98
CA GLU A 24 -15.98 11.50 -7.61
C GLU A 24 -14.54 11.15 -8.01
N GLY A 25 -14.18 9.86 -7.99
CA GLY A 25 -12.84 9.38 -8.31
C GLY A 25 -11.78 9.98 -7.37
N VAL A 26 -10.65 10.39 -7.94
CA VAL A 26 -9.51 10.93 -7.17
C VAL A 26 -9.85 12.17 -6.35
N HIS A 27 -10.89 12.93 -6.75
CA HIS A 27 -11.29 14.14 -6.05
C HIS A 27 -11.97 13.87 -4.71
N ALA A 28 -12.48 12.65 -4.50
CA ALA A 28 -13.04 12.22 -3.23
C ALA A 28 -11.99 11.68 -2.25
N ILE A 29 -10.71 11.54 -2.64
CA ILE A 29 -9.71 10.91 -1.79
C ILE A 29 -9.18 11.93 -0.76
N ASP A 30 -9.71 11.83 0.45
CA ASP A 30 -9.30 12.58 1.64
C ASP A 30 -9.18 11.67 2.88
N PHE A 31 -9.01 12.27 4.07
CA PHE A 31 -8.93 11.53 5.33
C PHE A 31 -10.21 10.72 5.62
N ALA A 32 -11.38 11.35 5.45
CA ALA A 32 -12.68 10.72 5.69
C ALA A 32 -12.93 9.53 4.75
N PHE A 33 -12.53 9.64 3.48
CA PHE A 33 -12.60 8.55 2.51
C PHE A 33 -11.73 7.36 2.92
N VAL A 34 -10.47 7.60 3.31
CA VAL A 34 -9.58 6.53 3.80
C VAL A 34 -10.13 5.92 5.08
N GLY A 35 -10.58 6.74 6.04
CA GLY A 35 -11.18 6.27 7.28
C GLY A 35 -12.46 5.48 7.08
N GLY A 36 -13.30 5.84 6.10
CA GLY A 36 -14.48 5.07 5.72
C GLY A 36 -14.15 3.73 5.07
N LYS A 37 -13.04 3.62 4.32
CA LYS A 37 -12.59 2.32 3.83
C LYS A 37 -12.04 1.47 4.97
N TRP A 38 -11.12 2.01 5.77
CA TRP A 38 -10.43 1.25 6.80
C TRP A 38 -11.26 1.00 8.07
N SER A 39 -12.45 1.60 8.21
CA SER A 39 -13.45 1.17 9.19
C SER A 39 -14.11 -0.18 8.84
N ASN A 40 -13.93 -0.67 7.61
CA ASN A 40 -14.35 -2.00 7.18
C ASN A 40 -13.14 -2.95 7.06
N PRO A 41 -13.11 -4.06 7.82
CA PRO A 41 -12.00 -5.02 7.81
C PRO A 41 -11.66 -5.61 6.44
N LEU A 42 -12.64 -5.68 5.53
CA LEU A 42 -12.41 -6.16 4.17
C LEU A 42 -11.36 -5.30 3.44
N TRP A 43 -11.44 -3.97 3.56
CA TRP A 43 -10.49 -3.08 2.90
C TRP A 43 -9.12 -3.09 3.58
N GLN A 44 -9.07 -3.24 4.91
CA GLN A 44 -7.80 -3.41 5.62
C GLN A 44 -7.06 -4.67 5.15
N VAL A 45 -7.76 -5.81 5.04
CA VAL A 45 -7.17 -7.06 4.53
C VAL A 45 -6.80 -6.94 3.07
N TRP A 46 -7.64 -6.30 2.24
CA TRP A 46 -7.36 -6.07 0.83
C TRP A 46 -6.06 -5.27 0.64
N ASP A 47 -5.94 -4.13 1.32
CA ASP A 47 -4.78 -3.25 1.21
C ASP A 47 -3.53 -3.89 1.86
N LEU A 48 -3.66 -4.66 2.93
CA LEU A 48 -2.55 -5.42 3.52
C LEU A 48 -2.01 -6.49 2.56
N LEU A 49 -2.91 -7.31 1.98
CA LEU A 49 -2.53 -8.33 1.01
C LEU A 49 -1.87 -7.69 -0.21
N MET A 50 -2.43 -6.58 -0.71
CA MET A 50 -1.85 -5.85 -1.82
C MET A 50 -0.47 -5.29 -1.47
N LEU A 51 -0.29 -4.65 -0.30
CA LEU A 51 1.00 -4.13 0.17
C LEU A 51 2.06 -5.23 0.18
N TRP A 52 1.81 -6.34 0.88
CA TRP A 52 2.79 -7.41 1.01
C TRP A 52 3.07 -8.10 -0.32
N LEU A 53 2.04 -8.45 -1.09
CA LEU A 53 2.22 -9.13 -2.37
C LEU A 53 2.91 -8.24 -3.39
N ALA A 54 2.53 -6.96 -3.49
CA ALA A 54 3.14 -6.02 -4.43
C ALA A 54 4.60 -5.75 -4.07
N MET A 55 4.89 -5.52 -2.78
CA MET A 55 6.26 -5.27 -2.33
C MET A 55 7.15 -6.50 -2.52
N ILE A 56 6.67 -7.72 -2.21
CA ILE A 56 7.42 -8.96 -2.45
C ILE A 56 7.61 -9.19 -3.95
N HIS A 57 6.57 -9.01 -4.76
CA HIS A 57 6.64 -9.20 -6.21
C HIS A 57 7.62 -8.19 -6.85
N GLY A 58 7.46 -6.90 -6.55
CA GLY A 58 8.31 -5.82 -7.05
C GLY A 58 9.77 -5.99 -6.61
N THR A 59 10.01 -6.27 -5.33
CA THR A 59 11.36 -6.50 -4.79
C THR A 59 12.07 -7.65 -5.51
N ASN A 60 11.38 -8.76 -5.74
CA ASN A 60 11.96 -9.88 -6.48
C ASN A 60 12.24 -9.52 -7.95
N GLY A 61 11.36 -8.75 -8.60
CA GLY A 61 11.59 -8.25 -9.96
C GLY A 61 12.79 -7.32 -10.05
N VAL A 62 12.86 -6.31 -9.17
CA VAL A 62 13.98 -5.36 -9.14
C VAL A 62 15.29 -6.05 -8.75
N ARG A 63 15.26 -7.07 -7.89
CA ARG A 63 16.45 -7.90 -7.61
C ARG A 63 17.00 -8.54 -8.89
N THR A 64 16.14 -9.07 -9.75
CA THR A 64 16.54 -9.62 -11.06
C THR A 64 17.16 -8.52 -11.92
N ILE A 65 16.50 -7.37 -12.05
CA ILE A 65 17.03 -6.21 -12.79
C ILE A 65 18.41 -5.80 -12.26
N ILE A 66 18.59 -5.70 -10.94
CA ILE A 66 19.89 -5.35 -10.35
C ILE A 66 20.97 -6.38 -10.72
N ASN A 67 20.64 -7.68 -10.68
CA ASN A 67 21.61 -8.71 -11.06
C ASN A 67 21.98 -8.64 -12.55
N ASP A 68 21.04 -8.25 -13.42
CA ASP A 68 21.23 -8.19 -14.86
C ASP A 68 21.99 -6.92 -15.30
N TYR A 69 21.76 -5.78 -14.63
CA TYR A 69 22.28 -4.48 -15.08
C TYR A 69 23.47 -3.94 -14.24
N ALA A 70 23.65 -4.35 -12.98
CA ALA A 70 24.77 -3.88 -12.17
C ALA A 70 26.02 -4.76 -12.41
N THR A 71 26.94 -4.27 -13.24
CA THR A 71 28.12 -5.03 -13.68
C THR A 71 29.19 -5.21 -12.60
N ARG A 72 29.33 -4.26 -11.66
CA ARG A 72 30.29 -4.32 -10.55
C ARG A 72 29.67 -4.96 -9.31
N ASP A 73 30.38 -5.89 -8.68
CA ASP A 73 29.90 -6.64 -7.50
C ASP A 73 29.55 -5.72 -6.33
N LEU A 74 30.38 -4.72 -6.05
CA LEU A 74 30.13 -3.75 -4.98
C LEU A 74 28.84 -2.97 -5.22
N THR A 75 28.65 -2.44 -6.43
CA THR A 75 27.43 -1.71 -6.81
C THR A 75 26.19 -2.61 -6.70
N ARG A 76 26.27 -3.85 -7.19
CA ARG A 76 25.18 -4.84 -7.08
C ARG A 76 24.84 -5.15 -5.63
N GLY A 77 25.84 -5.28 -4.76
CA GLY A 77 25.68 -5.48 -3.33
C GLY A 77 24.95 -4.32 -2.66
N ILE A 78 25.41 -3.09 -2.90
CA ILE A 78 24.81 -1.86 -2.37
C ILE A 78 23.35 -1.73 -2.82
N LEU A 79 23.08 -1.88 -4.12
CA LEU A 79 21.73 -1.76 -4.67
C LEU A 79 20.76 -2.78 -4.08
N LYS A 80 21.18 -4.04 -3.91
CA LYS A 80 20.35 -5.05 -3.22
C LYS A 80 20.12 -4.71 -1.75
N GLY A 81 21.15 -4.19 -1.06
CA GLY A 81 21.03 -3.72 0.32
C GLY A 81 19.98 -2.61 0.46
N LEU A 82 20.06 -1.59 -0.40
CA LEU A 82 19.09 -0.50 -0.44
C LEU A 82 17.68 -0.99 -0.79
N LEU A 83 17.56 -1.92 -1.74
CA LEU A 83 16.27 -2.51 -2.12
C LEU A 83 15.61 -3.23 -0.95
N TYR A 84 16.35 -4.06 -0.21
CA TYR A 84 15.78 -4.77 0.95
C TYR A 84 15.49 -3.84 2.12
N LEU A 85 16.29 -2.78 2.31
CA LEU A 85 15.99 -1.73 3.28
C LEU A 85 14.67 -1.03 2.94
N ALA A 86 14.51 -0.58 1.68
CA ALA A 86 13.29 0.07 1.22
C ALA A 86 12.07 -0.85 1.35
N PHE A 87 12.21 -2.13 0.97
CA PHE A 87 11.18 -3.14 1.19
C PHE A 87 10.76 -3.21 2.66
N THR A 88 11.73 -3.34 3.57
CA THR A 88 11.49 -3.46 5.01
C THR A 88 10.79 -2.23 5.56
N VAL A 89 11.29 -1.04 5.24
CA VAL A 89 10.71 0.23 5.72
C VAL A 89 9.27 0.38 5.24
N VAL A 90 9.01 0.20 3.94
CA VAL A 90 7.67 0.40 3.35
C VAL A 90 6.68 -0.63 3.88
N VAL A 91 7.07 -1.90 3.98
CA VAL A 91 6.17 -2.95 4.45
C VAL A 91 5.85 -2.81 5.93
N VAL A 92 6.85 -2.52 6.78
CA VAL A 92 6.64 -2.31 8.22
C VAL A 92 5.80 -1.06 8.44
N LEU A 93 6.18 0.08 7.86
CA LEU A 93 5.44 1.33 8.02
C LEU A 93 4.02 1.22 7.48
N GLY A 94 3.83 0.65 6.29
CA GLY A 94 2.51 0.46 5.70
C GLY A 94 1.62 -0.48 6.52
N THR A 95 2.18 -1.57 7.05
CA THR A 95 1.44 -2.49 7.93
C THR A 95 1.04 -1.80 9.24
N LEU A 96 1.96 -1.01 9.84
CA LEU A 96 1.63 -0.19 11.01
C LEU A 96 0.50 0.78 10.68
N VAL A 97 0.61 1.57 9.61
CA VAL A 97 -0.41 2.53 9.21
C VAL A 97 -1.78 1.86 9.03
N ILE A 98 -1.88 0.71 8.36
CA ILE A 98 -3.17 0.01 8.16
C ILE A 98 -3.85 -0.35 9.50
N PHE A 99 -3.07 -0.80 10.49
CA PHE A 99 -3.61 -1.32 11.75
C PHE A 99 -3.61 -0.33 12.92
N THR A 100 -2.89 0.77 12.81
CA THR A 100 -2.84 1.83 13.83
C THR A 100 -3.52 3.11 13.37
N PHE A 101 -4.14 3.12 12.18
CA PHE A 101 -4.97 4.23 11.73
C PHE A 101 -6.25 4.28 12.55
N ASP A 102 -6.47 5.42 13.20
CA ASP A 102 -7.74 5.73 13.85
C ASP A 102 -8.60 6.53 12.86
N ALA A 103 -9.79 6.02 12.55
CA ALA A 103 -10.73 6.70 11.66
C ALA A 103 -11.46 7.87 12.34
N CYS A 104 -11.52 7.87 13.68
CA CYS A 104 -12.16 8.89 14.48
C CYS A 104 -11.22 9.37 15.60
N PRO A 105 -10.03 9.92 15.25
CA PRO A 105 -9.07 10.36 16.24
C PRO A 105 -9.65 11.48 17.10
N PRO A 106 -9.37 11.48 18.42
CA PRO A 106 -9.81 12.56 19.30
C PRO A 106 -9.20 13.89 18.86
N ASP A 107 -9.95 14.97 19.07
CA ASP A 107 -9.56 16.36 18.77
C ASP A 107 -9.28 16.67 17.29
N ALA A 108 -9.68 15.79 16.36
CA ALA A 108 -9.63 16.08 14.94
C ALA A 108 -10.75 17.05 14.50
N PRO A 109 -10.50 17.93 13.51
CA PRO A 109 -11.51 18.84 12.98
C PRO A 109 -12.69 18.05 12.40
N ALA A 110 -13.92 18.39 12.81
CA ALA A 110 -15.12 17.64 12.47
C ALA A 110 -15.37 17.58 10.95
N GLU A 111 -14.93 18.59 10.20
CA GLU A 111 -15.03 18.64 8.74
C GLU A 111 -14.11 17.65 8.01
N LEU A 112 -13.09 17.11 8.68
CA LEU A 112 -12.17 16.12 8.12
C LEU A 112 -12.57 14.68 8.46
N LEU A 113 -13.52 14.50 9.39
CA LEU A 113 -13.94 13.20 9.87
C LEU A 113 -15.05 12.62 9.01
N ALA A 114 -15.08 11.29 8.92
CA ALA A 114 -16.17 10.60 8.25
C ALA A 114 -17.48 10.74 9.04
N SER A 115 -18.62 10.75 8.34
CA SER A 115 -19.94 11.00 8.93
C SER A 115 -20.39 10.00 10.00
N PHE A 116 -19.71 8.85 10.13
CA PHE A 116 -19.99 7.85 11.16
C PHE A 116 -19.21 8.10 12.47
N CYS A 117 -18.24 9.02 12.47
CA CYS A 117 -17.57 9.42 13.70
C CYS A 117 -18.58 10.22 14.54
N THR A 118 -18.94 9.68 15.71
CA THR A 118 -19.76 10.39 16.68
C THR A 118 -18.91 11.47 17.36
N ALA A 119 -19.42 12.70 17.40
CA ALA A 119 -18.83 13.79 18.19
C ALA A 119 -18.82 13.47 19.69
#